data_AF-A0A3A8P0A0-F1
#
_entry.id   AF-A0A3A8P0A0-F1
#
_cell.length_a   1.000
_cell.length_b   1.000
_cell.length_c   1.000
_cell.angle_alpha   90.00
_cell.angle_beta   90.00
_cell.angle_gamma   90.00
#
_symmetry.space_group_name_H-M   'P 1'
#
loop_
_entity.id
_entity.type
_entity.pdbx_description
1 polymer ?
#
loop_
_entity_poly.entity_id
_entity_poly.type
_entity_poly.pdbx_seq_one_letter_code
_entity_poly.pdbx_strand_id
1 'polypeptide(L)'
;LGLAVGVSLDFLATRVSYELDLKGPAMTVQTGCSTGLVALHLATQSLLAGECDMAIAGGVSIRLPQLAPYRYQEGDIVSPDGWCRPFDVKAGGTVASNGVAAVVLKRLDDAVADRNPIRALVLGTALNNDGSGKTGFTAPSVDGQVSVIADAQAVAGVAPGDVSYVEAHGTATALGDPIEVAALRQVFQGVAPGVCGLGSVKSNVGHLGAAAGLVGVIKT
;
A
#
# COMPACT_ATOMS: atom_id res chain seq x y z
N LEU A 1 -31.68 9.54 -2.62
CA LEU A 1 -30.48 9.36 -1.76
C LEU A 1 -29.52 8.25 -2.22
N GLY A 2 -30.00 7.12 -2.76
CA GLY A 2 -29.17 5.92 -3.00
C GLY A 2 -27.93 6.07 -3.90
N LEU A 3 -28.00 6.83 -5.01
CA LEU A 3 -26.85 7.00 -5.93
C LEU A 3 -25.80 7.97 -5.39
N ALA A 4 -26.20 9.12 -4.85
CA ALA A 4 -25.28 10.12 -4.30
C ALA A 4 -24.50 9.60 -3.09
N VAL A 5 -25.16 8.80 -2.22
CA VAL A 5 -24.50 8.10 -1.11
C VAL A 5 -23.68 6.91 -1.63
N GLY A 6 -24.17 6.21 -2.65
CA GLY A 6 -23.53 5.01 -3.20
C GLY A 6 -22.22 5.25 -3.95
N VAL A 7 -22.00 6.46 -4.50
CA VAL A 7 -20.78 6.81 -5.25
C VAL A 7 -19.86 7.80 -4.50
N SER A 8 -20.28 8.33 -3.36
CA SER A 8 -19.45 9.24 -2.58
C SER A 8 -18.40 8.47 -1.78
N LEU A 9 -17.18 9.03 -1.75
CA LEU A 9 -16.06 8.50 -0.96
C LEU A 9 -16.32 8.61 0.56
N ASP A 10 -17.15 9.56 0.98
CA ASP A 10 -17.37 9.88 2.40
C ASP A 10 -18.09 8.75 3.16
N PHE A 11 -18.91 7.97 2.46
CA PHE A 11 -19.79 7.00 3.09
C PHE A 11 -19.30 5.56 3.00
N LEU A 12 -18.14 5.29 2.38
CA LEU A 12 -17.70 3.91 2.17
C LEU A 12 -17.54 3.15 3.50
N ALA A 13 -16.76 3.69 4.43
CA ALA A 13 -16.50 3.06 5.72
C ALA A 13 -17.77 3.01 6.60
N THR A 14 -18.50 4.11 6.69
CA THR A 14 -19.71 4.20 7.53
C THR A 14 -20.85 3.33 7.00
N ARG A 15 -20.93 3.13 5.68
CA ARG A 15 -21.87 2.17 5.08
C ARG A 15 -21.51 0.73 5.43
N VAL A 16 -20.23 0.35 5.37
CA VAL A 16 -19.81 -0.99 5.83
C VAL A 16 -20.19 -1.20 7.30
N SER A 17 -19.94 -0.21 8.15
CA SER A 17 -20.35 -0.27 9.56
C SER A 17 -21.85 -0.37 9.75
N TYR A 18 -22.64 0.36 8.96
CA TYR A 18 -24.10 0.30 9.02
C TYR A 18 -24.63 -1.09 8.63
N GLU A 19 -24.17 -1.64 7.50
CA GLU A 19 -24.64 -2.94 6.98
C GLU A 19 -24.23 -4.13 7.84
N LEU A 20 -23.09 -4.03 8.55
CA LEU A 20 -22.55 -5.09 9.41
C LEU A 20 -22.80 -4.84 10.91
N ASP A 21 -23.56 -3.80 11.26
CA ASP A 21 -23.83 -3.36 12.64
C ASP A 21 -22.56 -3.12 13.50
N LEU A 22 -21.49 -2.62 12.88
CA LEU A 22 -20.22 -2.34 13.57
C LEU A 22 -20.27 -0.97 14.26
N LYS A 23 -19.85 -0.91 15.52
CA LYS A 23 -19.93 0.30 16.36
C LYS A 23 -18.56 0.92 16.72
N GLY A 24 -17.46 0.35 16.23
CA GLY A 24 -16.12 0.90 16.40
C GLY A 24 -15.83 2.10 15.50
N PRO A 25 -14.57 2.60 15.48
CA PRO A 25 -14.17 3.69 14.59
C PRO A 25 -14.47 3.38 13.12
N ALA A 26 -15.06 4.34 12.41
CA ALA A 26 -15.44 4.20 10.99
C ALA A 26 -15.07 5.47 10.22
N MET A 27 -14.05 5.40 9.38
CA MET A 27 -13.54 6.55 8.63
C MET A 27 -13.01 6.16 7.25
N THR A 28 -13.19 7.06 6.28
CA THR A 28 -12.51 6.99 4.98
C THR A 28 -11.25 7.86 5.04
N VAL A 29 -10.13 7.34 4.54
CA VAL A 29 -8.87 8.08 4.36
C VAL A 29 -8.47 8.15 2.90
N GLN A 30 -7.72 9.18 2.51
CA GLN A 30 -7.25 9.37 1.14
C GLN A 30 -5.81 9.89 1.14
N THR A 31 -4.87 9.02 0.72
CA THR A 31 -3.44 9.34 0.62
C THR A 31 -2.85 8.93 -0.73
N GLY A 32 -3.71 8.86 -1.76
CA GLY A 32 -3.33 8.38 -3.09
C GLY A 32 -3.01 6.88 -3.08
N CYS A 33 -1.90 6.51 -3.71
CA CYS A 33 -1.52 5.11 -3.94
C CYS A 33 -1.24 4.31 -2.65
N SER A 34 -0.95 4.98 -1.54
CA SER A 34 -0.69 4.36 -0.23
C SER A 34 -1.95 4.15 0.61
N THR A 35 -3.13 4.60 0.16
CA THR A 35 -4.38 4.64 0.95
C THR A 35 -4.68 3.34 1.69
N GLY A 36 -4.57 2.18 1.04
CA GLY A 36 -4.81 0.89 1.69
C GLY A 36 -3.82 0.57 2.82
N LEU A 37 -2.54 0.91 2.68
CA LEU A 37 -1.54 0.72 3.76
C LEU A 37 -1.71 1.74 4.88
N VAL A 38 -2.15 2.96 4.58
CA VAL A 38 -2.52 3.94 5.61
C VAL A 38 -3.73 3.45 6.40
N ALA A 39 -4.75 2.90 5.74
CA ALA A 39 -5.88 2.28 6.41
C ALA A 39 -5.45 1.11 7.31
N LEU A 40 -4.53 0.27 6.84
CA LEU A 40 -3.93 -0.82 7.63
C LEU A 40 -3.19 -0.28 8.87
N HIS A 41 -2.36 0.75 8.69
CA HIS A 41 -1.65 1.39 9.80
C HIS A 41 -2.62 1.93 10.84
N LEU A 42 -3.62 2.73 10.44
CA LEU A 42 -4.59 3.31 11.37
C LEU A 42 -5.42 2.23 12.08
N ALA A 43 -5.85 1.19 11.37
CA ALA A 43 -6.54 0.06 11.98
C ALA A 43 -5.66 -0.66 13.01
N THR A 44 -4.37 -0.82 12.72
CA THR A 44 -3.40 -1.38 13.68
C THR A 44 -3.26 -0.50 14.91
N GLN A 45 -3.17 0.82 14.73
CA GLN A 45 -3.08 1.77 15.85
C GLN A 45 -4.35 1.75 16.72
N SER A 46 -5.55 1.75 16.12
CA SER A 46 -6.81 1.67 16.88
C SER A 46 -6.94 0.37 17.69
N LEU A 47 -6.44 -0.76 17.17
CA LEU A 47 -6.38 -2.03 17.92
C LEU A 47 -5.43 -1.95 19.11
N LEU A 48 -4.25 -1.34 18.93
CA LEU A 48 -3.23 -1.18 19.98
C LEU A 48 -3.66 -0.18 21.06
N ALA A 49 -4.37 0.88 20.68
CA ALA A 49 -4.95 1.86 21.60
C ALA A 49 -6.22 1.35 22.31
N GLY A 50 -6.76 0.19 21.92
CA GLY A 50 -7.98 -0.37 22.52
C GLY A 50 -9.26 0.37 22.10
N GLU A 51 -9.23 1.11 20.99
CA GLU A 51 -10.42 1.77 20.43
C GLU A 51 -11.38 0.76 19.77
N CYS A 52 -10.87 -0.41 19.40
CA CYS A 52 -11.65 -1.56 18.92
C CYS A 52 -10.92 -2.87 19.21
N ASP A 53 -11.66 -3.98 19.13
CA ASP A 53 -11.13 -5.35 19.32
C ASP A 53 -10.87 -6.09 18.00
N MET A 54 -11.54 -5.65 16.93
CA MET A 54 -11.31 -6.07 15.56
C MET A 54 -11.45 -4.88 14.64
N ALA A 55 -10.68 -4.85 13.56
CA ALA A 55 -10.73 -3.78 12.57
C ALA A 55 -10.75 -4.34 11.14
N ILE A 56 -11.46 -3.65 10.25
CA ILE A 56 -11.42 -3.90 8.80
C ILE A 56 -10.60 -2.78 8.18
N ALA A 57 -9.48 -3.13 7.55
CA ALA A 57 -8.72 -2.20 6.72
C ALA A 57 -8.94 -2.53 5.25
N GLY A 58 -9.28 -1.52 4.45
CA GLY A 58 -9.64 -1.73 3.05
C GLY A 58 -9.22 -0.59 2.13
N GLY A 59 -9.22 -0.87 0.84
CA GLY A 59 -8.98 0.10 -0.22
C GLY A 59 -9.69 -0.32 -1.50
N VAL A 60 -10.27 0.66 -2.19
CA VAL A 60 -10.99 0.44 -3.46
C VAL A 60 -10.63 1.52 -4.47
N SER A 61 -10.40 1.11 -5.71
CA SER A 61 -10.29 2.01 -6.85
C SER A 61 -11.03 1.39 -8.02
N ILE A 62 -12.15 2.01 -8.41
CA ILE A 62 -12.96 1.61 -9.55
C ILE A 62 -13.22 2.86 -10.38
N ARG A 63 -12.76 2.86 -11.64
CA ARG A 63 -12.96 3.95 -12.60
C ARG A 63 -14.03 3.54 -13.60
N LEU A 64 -15.21 4.16 -13.49
CA LEU A 64 -16.35 3.96 -14.39
C LEU A 64 -16.95 5.32 -14.81
N PRO A 65 -17.45 5.45 -16.05
CA PRO A 65 -17.31 4.49 -17.13
C PRO A 65 -15.88 4.54 -17.72
N GLN A 66 -15.40 3.45 -18.32
CA GLN A 66 -14.14 3.45 -19.05
C GLN A 66 -14.36 4.07 -20.44
N LEU A 67 -14.53 5.40 -20.46
CA LEU A 67 -14.97 6.14 -21.65
C LEU A 67 -13.85 6.34 -22.68
N ALA A 68 -12.59 6.23 -22.28
CA ALA A 68 -11.44 6.45 -23.15
C ALA A 68 -10.56 5.18 -23.23
N PRO A 69 -10.04 4.85 -24.43
CA PRO A 69 -9.04 3.81 -24.56
C PRO A 69 -7.76 4.22 -23.81
N TYR A 70 -6.89 3.23 -23.58
CA TYR A 70 -5.55 3.49 -23.07
C TYR A 70 -4.83 4.54 -23.93
N ARG A 71 -4.41 5.64 -23.31
CA ARG A 71 -3.77 6.75 -23.99
C ARG A 71 -2.47 7.08 -23.28
N TYR A 72 -1.37 6.91 -24.00
CA TYR A 72 -0.07 7.42 -23.60
C TYR A 72 0.07 8.87 -24.06
N GLN A 73 0.72 9.68 -23.23
CA GLN A 73 1.22 11.00 -23.58
C GLN A 73 2.64 11.13 -23.04
N GLU A 74 3.53 11.69 -23.84
CA GLU A 74 4.91 11.92 -23.42
C GLU A 74 4.95 12.85 -22.18
N GLY A 75 5.70 12.41 -21.17
CA GLY A 75 5.76 13.07 -19.85
C GLY A 75 4.74 12.59 -18.82
N ASP A 76 3.78 11.72 -19.18
CA ASP A 76 2.88 11.09 -18.21
C ASP A 76 3.55 9.89 -17.51
N ILE A 77 3.02 9.48 -16.36
CA ILE A 77 3.46 8.29 -15.61
C ILE A 77 2.98 6.98 -16.24
N VAL A 78 2.09 7.05 -17.24
CA VAL A 78 1.46 5.92 -17.90
C VAL A 78 2.41 5.27 -18.89
N SER A 79 2.46 3.94 -18.95
CA SER A 79 3.35 3.19 -19.83
C SER A 79 3.05 3.44 -21.33
N PRO A 80 4.03 3.57 -22.23
CA PRO A 80 3.75 3.73 -23.66
C PRO A 80 3.15 2.47 -24.30
N ASP A 81 3.42 1.28 -23.76
CA ASP A 81 3.03 0.01 -24.36
C ASP A 81 1.99 -0.78 -23.57
N GLY A 82 1.45 -0.18 -22.49
CA GLY A 82 0.38 -0.78 -21.71
C GLY A 82 0.83 -1.87 -20.75
N TRP A 83 2.11 -1.95 -20.43
CA TRP A 83 2.65 -2.87 -19.44
C TRP A 83 3.36 -2.15 -18.30
N CYS A 84 3.11 -2.60 -17.08
CA CYS A 84 3.89 -2.20 -15.91
C CYS A 84 5.02 -3.24 -15.72
N ARG A 85 6.27 -2.82 -15.88
CA ARG A 85 7.46 -3.68 -15.75
C ARG A 85 8.38 -3.16 -14.64
N PRO A 86 8.05 -3.41 -13.36
CA PRO A 86 8.82 -2.88 -12.25
C PRO A 86 10.27 -3.35 -12.33
N PHE A 87 11.20 -2.42 -12.20
CA PHE A 87 12.65 -2.65 -12.15
C PHE A 87 13.28 -3.23 -13.43
N ASP A 88 12.53 -3.28 -14.54
CA ASP A 88 13.02 -3.77 -15.83
C ASP A 88 13.72 -2.65 -16.62
N VAL A 89 14.68 -3.00 -17.49
CA VAL A 89 15.33 -2.04 -18.40
C VAL A 89 14.36 -1.39 -19.39
N LYS A 90 13.22 -2.04 -19.65
CA LYS A 90 12.10 -1.57 -20.48
C LYS A 90 10.96 -0.98 -19.65
N ALA A 91 11.20 -0.63 -18.38
CA ALA A 91 10.26 0.12 -17.56
C ALA A 91 10.00 1.49 -18.21
N GLY A 92 8.74 1.78 -18.53
CA GLY A 92 8.34 3.00 -19.24
C GLY A 92 7.14 3.72 -18.63
N GLY A 93 6.61 3.21 -17.51
CA GLY A 93 5.45 3.76 -16.83
C GLY A 93 4.54 2.68 -16.22
N THR A 94 3.52 3.15 -15.53
CA THR A 94 2.52 2.31 -14.86
C THR A 94 1.29 2.06 -15.74
N VAL A 95 0.46 1.10 -15.34
CA VAL A 95 -0.81 0.81 -16.01
C VAL A 95 -1.91 0.90 -14.97
N ALA A 96 -2.78 1.89 -15.10
CA ALA A 96 -3.85 2.07 -14.14
C ALA A 96 -4.85 0.90 -14.24
N SER A 97 -5.25 0.36 -13.09
CA SER A 97 -6.16 -0.79 -12.99
C SER A 97 -7.26 -0.53 -11.96
N ASN A 98 -8.18 -1.47 -11.81
CA ASN A 98 -9.30 -1.41 -10.87
C ASN A 98 -9.21 -2.56 -9.88
N GLY A 99 -9.47 -2.29 -8.61
CA GLY A 99 -9.42 -3.34 -7.59
C GLY A 99 -10.04 -2.90 -6.28
N VAL A 100 -10.42 -3.90 -5.49
CA VAL A 100 -10.83 -3.77 -4.10
C VAL A 100 -10.06 -4.80 -3.29
N ALA A 101 -9.61 -4.41 -2.11
CA ALA A 101 -8.94 -5.28 -1.16
C ALA A 101 -9.38 -4.90 0.26
N ALA A 102 -9.54 -5.91 1.11
CA ALA A 102 -9.80 -5.73 2.53
C ALA A 102 -9.16 -6.85 3.34
N VAL A 103 -8.71 -6.53 4.54
CA VAL A 103 -8.18 -7.47 5.53
C VAL A 103 -8.88 -7.23 6.87
N VAL A 104 -9.02 -8.30 7.65
CA VAL A 104 -9.53 -8.24 9.02
C VAL A 104 -8.36 -8.39 9.97
N LEU A 105 -8.28 -7.49 10.94
CA LEU A 105 -7.18 -7.38 11.89
C LEU A 105 -7.72 -7.58 13.30
N LYS A 106 -6.90 -8.19 14.14
CA LYS A 106 -7.17 -8.45 15.55
C LYS A 106 -5.85 -8.53 16.31
N ARG A 107 -5.84 -8.18 17.59
CA ARG A 107 -4.66 -8.42 18.45
C ARG A 107 -4.38 -9.91 18.53
N LEU A 108 -3.10 -10.28 18.51
CA LEU A 108 -2.69 -11.69 18.44
C LEU A 108 -3.25 -12.52 19.60
N ASP A 109 -3.14 -12.01 20.82
CA ASP A 109 -3.62 -12.71 22.02
C ASP A 109 -5.14 -12.99 21.95
N ASP A 110 -5.93 -12.02 21.50
CA ASP A 110 -7.37 -12.17 21.33
C ASP A 110 -7.70 -13.15 20.18
N ALA A 111 -6.93 -13.12 19.09
CA ALA A 111 -7.10 -14.07 17.99
C ALA A 111 -6.80 -15.50 18.41
N VAL A 112 -5.78 -15.71 19.25
CA VAL A 112 -5.42 -17.01 19.84
C VAL A 112 -6.51 -17.48 20.81
N ALA A 113 -6.94 -16.61 21.74
CA ALA A 113 -7.99 -16.90 22.71
C ALA A 113 -9.30 -17.34 22.02
N ASP A 114 -9.68 -16.63 20.96
CA ASP A 114 -10.89 -16.93 20.18
C ASP A 114 -10.67 -18.01 19.10
N ARG A 115 -9.48 -18.61 19.05
CA ARG A 115 -9.10 -19.68 18.12
C ARG A 115 -9.35 -19.30 16.65
N ASN A 116 -9.09 -18.04 16.31
CA ASN A 116 -9.25 -17.52 14.97
C ASN A 116 -8.11 -18.03 14.05
N PRO A 117 -8.36 -18.29 12.76
CA PRO A 117 -7.31 -18.64 11.82
C PRO A 117 -6.41 -17.42 11.55
N ILE A 118 -5.14 -17.52 11.91
CA ILE A 118 -4.14 -16.46 11.72
C ILE A 118 -3.43 -16.69 10.38
N ARG A 119 -3.45 -15.68 9.50
CA ARG A 119 -2.80 -15.75 8.17
C ARG A 119 -1.38 -15.19 8.19
N ALA A 120 -1.18 -14.08 8.89
CA ALA A 120 0.09 -13.39 9.03
C ALA A 120 0.07 -12.52 10.30
N LEU A 121 1.24 -12.00 10.68
CA LEU A 121 1.39 -11.04 11.76
C LEU A 121 1.87 -9.71 11.19
N VAL A 122 1.22 -8.62 11.57
CA VAL A 122 1.71 -7.27 11.32
C VAL A 122 2.67 -6.91 12.45
N LEU A 123 3.97 -7.06 12.22
CA LEU A 123 4.99 -6.81 13.24
C LEU A 123 5.22 -5.31 13.48
N GLY A 124 5.11 -4.50 12.43
CA GLY A 124 5.28 -3.05 12.53
C GLY A 124 4.76 -2.32 11.30
N THR A 125 4.35 -1.07 11.49
CA THR A 125 3.92 -0.17 10.42
C THR A 125 4.43 1.24 10.72
N ALA A 126 4.74 2.02 9.69
CA ALA A 126 5.13 3.41 9.82
C ALA A 126 4.59 4.24 8.65
N LEU A 127 4.41 5.54 8.88
CA LEU A 127 3.97 6.52 7.88
C LEU A 127 4.82 7.78 8.01
N ASN A 128 5.15 8.42 6.90
CA ASN A 128 5.78 9.75 6.88
C ASN A 128 5.38 10.54 5.62
N ASN A 129 6.09 11.65 5.36
CA ASN A 129 5.95 12.44 4.14
C ASN A 129 7.32 12.96 3.67
N ASP A 130 7.56 12.94 2.36
CA ASP A 130 8.81 13.39 1.75
C ASP A 130 9.10 14.90 1.94
N GLY A 131 8.09 15.70 2.27
CA GLY A 131 8.24 17.15 2.43
C GLY A 131 8.70 17.86 1.15
N SER A 132 9.42 18.97 1.29
CA SER A 132 9.85 19.83 0.18
C SER A 132 11.26 19.54 -0.34
N GLY A 133 12.01 18.61 0.27
CA GLY A 133 13.41 18.30 -0.11
C GLY A 133 13.58 17.55 -1.44
N LYS A 134 12.46 17.23 -2.10
CA LYS A 134 12.40 16.51 -3.38
C LYS A 134 12.42 17.46 -4.57
N THR A 135 12.84 16.94 -5.72
CA THR A 135 13.04 17.72 -6.97
C THR A 135 11.76 18.28 -7.59
N GLY A 136 10.58 17.89 -7.10
CA GLY A 136 9.29 18.43 -7.50
C GLY A 136 8.15 17.88 -6.64
N PHE A 137 6.96 18.47 -6.72
CA PHE A 137 5.82 18.08 -5.89
C PHE A 137 5.42 16.60 -6.05
N THR A 138 5.51 16.06 -7.26
CA THR A 138 5.16 14.66 -7.56
C THR A 138 6.35 13.71 -7.53
N ALA A 139 7.58 14.22 -7.34
CA ALA A 139 8.77 13.38 -7.26
C ALA A 139 8.78 12.59 -5.93
N PRO A 140 9.30 11.35 -5.91
CA PRO A 140 9.57 10.66 -4.66
C PRO A 140 10.92 11.11 -4.06
N SER A 141 11.14 10.80 -2.78
CA SER A 141 12.41 11.04 -2.08
C SER A 141 13.08 9.73 -1.64
N VAL A 142 14.40 9.63 -1.83
CA VAL A 142 15.19 8.51 -1.28
C VAL A 142 15.17 8.59 0.25
N ASP A 143 15.47 9.75 0.83
CA ASP A 143 15.58 9.93 2.28
C ASP A 143 14.26 9.65 3.00
N GLY A 144 13.14 10.09 2.41
CA GLY A 144 11.80 9.83 2.93
C GLY A 144 11.50 8.33 2.97
N GLN A 145 11.85 7.59 1.91
CA GLN A 145 11.68 6.15 1.86
C GLN A 145 12.63 5.40 2.81
N VAL A 146 13.89 5.82 2.94
CA VAL A 146 14.83 5.24 3.92
C VAL A 146 14.28 5.39 5.33
N SER A 147 13.81 6.60 5.68
CA SER A 147 13.25 6.88 7.00
C SER A 147 12.03 6.01 7.31
N VAL A 148 11.03 5.95 6.42
CA VAL A 148 9.80 5.20 6.72
C VAL A 148 10.04 3.69 6.83
N ILE A 149 10.96 3.14 6.03
CA ILE A 149 11.30 1.72 6.10
C ILE A 149 12.07 1.43 7.38
N ALA A 150 13.04 2.27 7.75
CA ALA A 150 13.79 2.13 8.99
C ALA A 150 12.88 2.24 10.22
N ASP A 151 11.93 3.19 10.23
CA ASP A 151 10.95 3.35 11.30
C ASP A 151 10.05 2.12 11.42
N ALA A 152 9.56 1.57 10.29
CA ALA A 152 8.76 0.35 10.30
C ALA A 152 9.54 -0.85 10.85
N GLN A 153 10.82 -1.00 10.48
CA GLN A 153 11.71 -2.04 10.99
C GLN A 153 11.99 -1.87 12.49
N ALA A 154 12.20 -0.64 12.95
CA ALA A 154 12.42 -0.32 14.36
C ALA A 154 11.18 -0.65 15.20
N VAL A 155 9.98 -0.28 14.73
CA VAL A 155 8.71 -0.65 15.38
C VAL A 155 8.54 -2.17 15.41
N ALA A 156 8.91 -2.87 14.32
CA ALA A 156 8.81 -4.32 14.23
C ALA A 156 9.88 -5.07 15.06
N GLY A 157 10.97 -4.41 15.46
CA GLY A 157 12.14 -5.07 16.03
C GLY A 157 12.84 -6.02 15.05
N VAL A 158 12.78 -5.74 13.75
CA VAL A 158 13.29 -6.61 12.67
C VAL A 158 14.52 -5.97 12.04
N ALA A 159 15.64 -6.70 11.98
CA ALA A 159 16.83 -6.21 11.30
C ALA A 159 16.70 -6.37 9.77
N PRO A 160 17.41 -5.55 8.95
CA PRO A 160 17.35 -5.68 7.50
C PRO A 160 17.70 -7.09 6.98
N GLY A 161 18.60 -7.81 7.65
CA GLY A 161 18.99 -9.17 7.29
C GLY A 161 17.94 -10.25 7.57
N ASP A 162 16.91 -9.93 8.38
CA ASP A 162 15.83 -10.86 8.72
C ASP A 162 14.70 -10.82 7.67
N VAL A 163 14.68 -9.80 6.80
CA VAL A 163 13.66 -9.65 5.75
C VAL A 163 14.07 -10.42 4.50
N SER A 164 13.27 -11.42 4.15
CA SER A 164 13.52 -12.31 3.00
C SER A 164 12.85 -11.85 1.71
N TYR A 165 11.89 -10.92 1.78
CA TYR A 165 11.16 -10.43 0.62
C TYR A 165 10.61 -9.01 0.85
N VAL A 166 10.70 -8.17 -0.18
CA VAL A 166 10.07 -6.86 -0.25
C VAL A 166 9.06 -6.84 -1.40
N GLU A 167 7.79 -6.67 -1.04
CA GLU A 167 6.73 -6.29 -1.96
C GLU A 167 6.76 -4.77 -2.16
N ALA A 168 7.42 -4.35 -3.24
CA ALA A 168 7.70 -2.96 -3.51
C ALA A 168 6.51 -2.21 -4.11
N HIS A 169 6.55 -0.88 -4.02
CA HIS A 169 5.67 0.00 -4.77
C HIS A 169 5.82 -0.26 -6.27
N GLY A 170 7.04 -0.30 -6.81
CA GLY A 170 7.36 -0.84 -8.14
C GLY A 170 6.40 -0.37 -9.22
N THR A 171 6.43 0.92 -9.57
CA THR A 171 5.48 1.49 -10.53
C THR A 171 5.93 1.38 -11.98
N ALA A 172 7.16 0.89 -12.21
CA ALA A 172 7.80 0.85 -13.52
C ALA A 172 8.04 2.24 -14.11
N THR A 173 8.09 3.28 -13.28
CA THR A 173 8.38 4.64 -13.75
C THR A 173 9.89 4.86 -13.81
N ALA A 174 10.35 5.57 -14.84
CA ALA A 174 11.78 5.81 -15.07
C ALA A 174 12.49 6.53 -13.92
N LEU A 175 11.76 7.33 -13.14
CA LEU A 175 12.28 8.03 -11.96
C LEU A 175 12.03 7.24 -10.66
N GLY A 176 10.82 6.68 -10.48
CA GLY A 176 10.39 6.12 -9.20
C GLY A 176 11.11 4.82 -8.84
N ASP A 177 11.26 3.90 -9.79
CA ASP A 177 11.88 2.60 -9.54
C ASP A 177 13.36 2.73 -9.13
N PRO A 178 14.21 3.56 -9.78
CA PRO A 178 15.56 3.81 -9.30
C PRO A 178 15.62 4.43 -7.90
N ILE A 179 14.70 5.34 -7.56
CA ILE A 179 14.64 5.96 -6.23
C ILE A 179 14.28 4.94 -5.16
N GLU A 180 13.29 4.08 -5.41
CA GLU A 180 12.88 3.02 -4.50
C GLU A 180 13.99 2.00 -4.27
N VAL A 181 14.67 1.56 -5.34
CA VAL A 181 15.81 0.64 -5.24
C VAL A 181 16.99 1.31 -4.51
N ALA A 182 17.23 2.61 -4.72
CA ALA A 182 18.28 3.33 -4.00
C ALA A 182 17.99 3.41 -2.49
N ALA A 183 16.75 3.68 -2.09
CA ALA A 183 16.34 3.69 -0.69
C ALA A 183 16.49 2.30 -0.05
N LEU A 184 16.00 1.25 -0.71
CA LEU A 184 16.16 -0.12 -0.23
C LEU A 184 17.63 -0.51 -0.08
N ARG A 185 18.51 -0.14 -1.02
CA ARG A 185 19.95 -0.41 -0.92
C ARG A 185 20.60 0.24 0.30
N GLN A 186 20.14 1.42 0.71
CA GLN A 186 20.64 2.10 1.90
C GLN A 186 20.16 1.40 3.19
N VAL A 187 18.86 1.07 3.27
CA VAL A 187 18.30 0.37 4.44
C VAL A 187 18.93 -1.02 4.61
N PHE A 188 19.12 -1.74 3.51
CA PHE A 188 19.66 -3.10 3.50
C PHE A 188 21.19 -3.14 3.32
N GLN A 189 21.88 -2.04 3.62
CA GLN A 189 23.34 -2.00 3.51
C GLN A 189 23.98 -3.07 4.41
N GLY A 190 24.90 -3.85 3.85
CA GLY A 190 25.58 -4.94 4.56
C GLY A 190 24.82 -6.28 4.53
N VAL A 191 23.59 -6.32 4.01
CA VAL A 191 22.89 -7.57 3.72
C VAL A 191 23.48 -8.20 2.45
N ALA A 192 23.80 -9.49 2.50
CA ALA A 192 24.38 -10.19 1.38
C ALA A 192 23.41 -10.26 0.16
N PRO A 193 23.92 -10.17 -1.08
CA PRO A 193 23.09 -10.34 -2.27
C PRO A 193 22.34 -11.67 -2.26
N GLY A 194 21.08 -11.67 -2.72
CA GLY A 194 20.25 -12.87 -2.81
C GLY A 194 19.54 -13.28 -1.51
N VAL A 195 19.77 -12.58 -0.39
CA VAL A 195 19.07 -12.83 0.88
C VAL A 195 17.62 -12.33 0.84
N CYS A 196 17.40 -11.15 0.26
CA CYS A 196 16.09 -10.52 0.16
C CYS A 196 15.62 -10.46 -1.30
N GLY A 197 14.49 -11.10 -1.60
CA GLY A 197 13.82 -11.00 -2.89
C GLY A 197 13.11 -9.64 -3.05
N LEU A 198 13.04 -9.15 -4.27
CA LEU A 198 12.33 -7.91 -4.61
C LEU A 198 11.31 -8.20 -5.71
N GLY A 199 10.08 -7.74 -5.52
CA GLY A 199 9.05 -7.88 -6.54
C GLY A 199 7.93 -6.86 -6.38
N SER A 200 7.02 -6.83 -7.36
CA SER A 200 5.79 -6.06 -7.26
C SER A 200 4.66 -6.71 -8.04
N VAL A 201 3.49 -6.82 -7.40
CA VAL A 201 2.25 -7.37 -7.95
C VAL A 201 1.71 -6.53 -9.11
N LYS A 202 2.16 -5.28 -9.26
CA LYS A 202 1.73 -4.39 -10.34
C LYS A 202 2.13 -4.92 -11.73
N SER A 203 3.14 -5.79 -11.79
CA SER A 203 3.47 -6.51 -13.02
C SER A 203 2.36 -7.47 -13.49
N ASN A 204 1.53 -7.97 -12.57
CA ASN A 204 0.44 -8.90 -12.86
C ASN A 204 -0.92 -8.22 -13.04
N VAL A 205 -1.22 -7.21 -12.21
CA VAL A 205 -2.58 -6.63 -12.10
C VAL A 205 -2.64 -5.13 -12.38
N GLY A 206 -1.51 -4.51 -12.71
CA GLY A 206 -1.39 -3.06 -12.84
C GLY A 206 -1.51 -2.32 -11.50
N HIS A 207 -1.62 -1.00 -11.58
CA HIS A 207 -1.74 -0.12 -10.43
C HIS A 207 -3.20 0.07 -10.01
N LEU A 208 -3.58 -0.57 -8.91
CA LEU A 208 -4.96 -0.59 -8.37
C LEU A 208 -5.32 0.64 -7.52
N GLY A 209 -4.69 1.80 -7.77
CA GLY A 209 -4.89 3.03 -6.99
C GLY A 209 -4.82 2.80 -5.48
N ALA A 210 -5.89 3.19 -4.77
CA ALA A 210 -6.01 3.06 -3.31
C ALA A 210 -5.92 1.62 -2.79
N ALA A 211 -6.22 0.60 -3.60
CA ALA A 211 -6.12 -0.80 -3.21
C ALA A 211 -4.71 -1.38 -3.37
N ALA A 212 -3.79 -0.67 -4.04
CA ALA A 212 -2.51 -1.24 -4.49
C ALA A 212 -1.66 -1.79 -3.35
N GLY A 213 -1.55 -1.06 -2.24
CA GLY A 213 -0.74 -1.48 -1.10
C GLY A 213 -1.32 -2.71 -0.37
N LEU A 214 -2.64 -2.78 -0.18
CA LEU A 214 -3.28 -3.94 0.45
C LEU A 214 -3.24 -5.20 -0.42
N VAL A 215 -3.30 -5.07 -1.74
CA VAL A 215 -3.09 -6.22 -2.63
C VAL A 215 -1.66 -6.74 -2.52
N GLY A 216 -0.68 -5.85 -2.30
CA GLY A 216 0.68 -6.24 -1.94
C GLY A 216 0.72 -7.09 -0.66
N VAL A 217 0.05 -6.64 0.41
CA VAL A 217 -0.08 -7.39 1.67
C VAL A 217 -0.76 -8.76 1.48
N ILE A 218 -1.75 -8.87 0.59
CA ILE A 218 -2.43 -10.15 0.33
C ILE A 218 -1.54 -11.13 -0.47
N LYS A 219 -0.61 -10.62 -1.28
CA LYS A 219 0.33 -11.45 -2.04
C LYS A 219 1.40 -12.08 -1.14
N THR A 220 1.80 -11.40 -0.07
CA THR A 220 2.85 -11.82 0.87
C THR A 220 2.31 -12.78 1.92
#